data_AF-A0A140E5F1-F1
#
_entry.id   AF-A0A140E5F1-F1
#
_cell.length_a   1.000
_cell.length_b   1.000
_cell.length_c   1.000
_cell.angle_alpha   90.00
_cell.angle_beta   90.00
_cell.angle_gamma   90.00
#
_symmetry.space_group_name_H-M   'P 1'
#
loop_
_entity.id
_entity.type
_entity.pdbx_description
1 polymer ?
#
loop_
_entity_poly.entity_id
_entity_poly.type
_entity_poly.pdbx_seq_one_letter_code
_entity_poly.pdbx_strand_id
1 'polypeptide(L)'
;MAKLTKQQWTDVRRQWEGDPRQGHQWLADELTAQGYDVNRAAIAKAASRQGWAKREPLNVTQNVTQSNKKRDKSSLKNVTPKQVKRTIPEAVPEPEREEVTEVEINQGGRPTKYMPHFDRQAYHLCLLGATDAELAEFFMVTEQTINNWKKVYITFFESAKRGKMLSDSEAAVGLFKRATGFRYEEVKTKQVKVMAEGDGDGGVQAAGDELMVVEVVTTVKEVPPDTGAAFIWLKNRRPKDWRDKIEVENTHKLNPEMMDRIKTEFVERMAMARSRQLSVLAERGLIDERELNADAGGVE
;
A
#
# COMPACT_ATOMS: atom_id res chain seq x y z
N MET A 1 -33.43 37.88 24.94
CA MET A 1 -32.73 36.60 25.15
C MET A 1 -31.65 36.79 26.20
N ALA A 2 -31.49 35.83 27.12
CA ALA A 2 -30.64 35.98 28.30
C ALA A 2 -29.19 35.58 28.00
N LYS A 3 -28.22 36.31 28.56
CA LYS A 3 -26.79 35.93 28.55
C LYS A 3 -26.53 34.90 29.64
N LEU A 4 -25.64 33.93 29.38
CA LEU A 4 -25.25 32.93 30.38
C LEU A 4 -24.50 33.58 31.54
N THR A 5 -24.91 33.19 32.75
CA THR A 5 -24.24 33.48 34.01
C THR A 5 -22.97 32.64 34.18
N LYS A 6 -22.10 33.01 35.13
CA LYS A 6 -20.83 32.31 35.39
C LYS A 6 -21.04 30.83 35.77
N GLN A 7 -22.12 30.51 36.49
CA GLN A 7 -22.47 29.13 36.86
C GLN A 7 -22.95 28.32 35.65
N GLN A 8 -23.74 28.92 34.76
CA GLN A 8 -24.16 28.25 33.54
C GLN A 8 -22.97 27.96 32.62
N TRP A 9 -21.97 28.83 32.56
CA TRP A 9 -20.73 28.55 31.81
C TRP A 9 -19.92 27.36 32.36
N THR A 10 -19.96 27.12 33.68
CA THR A 10 -19.30 25.95 34.27
C THR A 10 -20.04 24.65 33.96
N ASP A 11 -21.36 24.70 33.86
CA ASP A 11 -22.16 23.52 33.49
C ASP A 11 -21.98 23.17 32.02
N VAL A 12 -21.98 24.18 31.13
CA VAL A 12 -21.69 24.02 29.70
C VAL A 12 -20.29 23.41 29.48
N ARG A 13 -19.30 23.83 30.27
CA ARG A 13 -17.96 23.22 30.25
C ARG A 13 -18.03 21.73 30.58
N ARG A 14 -18.68 21.39 31.69
CA ARG A 14 -18.80 20.00 32.17
C ARG A 14 -19.50 19.11 31.16
N GLN A 15 -20.55 19.61 30.53
CA GLN A 15 -21.28 18.90 29.48
C GLN A 15 -20.39 18.65 28.25
N TRP A 16 -19.61 19.65 27.83
CA TRP A 16 -18.72 19.52 26.69
C TRP A 16 -17.52 18.58 26.93
N GLU A 17 -16.93 18.63 28.13
CA GLU A 17 -15.79 17.77 28.52
C GLU A 17 -16.20 16.29 28.69
N GLY A 18 -17.48 16.03 29.00
CA GLY A 18 -18.04 14.68 29.15
C GLY A 18 -18.58 14.05 27.86
N ASP A 19 -18.80 14.84 26.81
CA ASP A 19 -19.38 14.34 25.56
C ASP A 19 -18.28 13.91 24.56
N PRO A 20 -18.40 12.72 23.92
CA PRO A 20 -17.47 12.29 22.88
C PRO A 20 -17.46 13.18 21.63
N ARG A 21 -18.55 13.88 21.28
CA ARG A 21 -18.73 14.64 20.02
C ARG A 21 -17.78 15.83 19.90
N GLN A 22 -16.96 15.89 18.85
CA GLN A 22 -16.01 16.98 18.64
C GLN A 22 -16.70 18.30 18.22
N GLY A 23 -16.02 19.43 18.47
CA GLY A 23 -16.49 20.77 18.14
C GLY A 23 -17.52 21.34 19.13
N HIS A 24 -18.03 22.54 18.82
CA HIS A 24 -18.93 23.32 19.70
C HIS A 24 -20.28 23.66 19.03
N GLN A 25 -20.58 23.09 17.86
CA GLN A 25 -21.76 23.46 17.07
C GLN A 25 -23.05 22.92 17.70
N TRP A 26 -23.06 21.64 18.04
CA TRP A 26 -24.19 20.99 18.72
C TRP A 26 -24.54 21.66 20.06
N LEU A 27 -23.52 22.14 20.79
CA LEU A 27 -23.69 22.83 22.06
C LEU A 27 -24.29 24.24 21.88
N ALA A 28 -23.98 24.91 20.76
CA ALA A 28 -24.59 26.19 20.42
C ALA A 28 -26.06 26.01 20.03
N ASP A 29 -26.37 24.95 19.27
CA ASP A 29 -27.74 24.63 18.85
C ASP A 29 -28.61 24.28 20.07
N GLU A 30 -28.06 23.53 21.02
CA GLU A 30 -28.72 23.16 22.28
C GLU A 30 -28.98 24.37 23.18
N LEU A 31 -27.99 25.26 23.35
CA LEU A 31 -28.17 26.49 24.13
C LEU A 31 -29.15 27.46 23.46
N THR A 32 -29.17 27.50 22.12
CA THR A 32 -30.14 28.29 21.35
C THR A 32 -31.56 27.73 21.53
N ALA A 33 -31.73 26.40 21.52
CA ALA A 33 -33.00 25.74 21.79
C ALA A 33 -33.51 26.00 23.23
N GLN A 34 -32.61 26.19 24.19
CA GLN A 34 -32.93 26.59 25.56
C GLN A 34 -33.21 28.10 25.72
N GLY A 35 -33.18 28.88 24.63
CA GLY A 35 -33.50 30.31 24.62
C GLY A 35 -32.34 31.24 24.99
N TYR A 36 -31.11 30.73 24.98
CA TYR A 36 -29.90 31.52 25.20
C TYR A 36 -29.31 32.04 23.88
N ASP A 37 -28.84 33.28 23.87
CA ASP A 37 -28.21 33.90 22.69
C ASP A 37 -26.70 33.62 22.69
N VAL A 38 -26.33 32.36 22.39
CA VAL A 38 -24.93 31.91 22.35
C VAL A 38 -24.62 31.21 21.04
N ASN A 39 -23.77 31.85 20.22
CA ASN A 39 -23.26 31.28 18.98
C ASN A 39 -22.00 30.41 19.23
N ARG A 40 -21.74 29.42 18.37
CA ARG A 40 -20.54 28.57 18.34
C ARG A 40 -19.24 29.35 18.58
N ALA A 41 -19.09 30.52 17.97
CA ALA A 41 -17.90 31.36 18.11
C ALA A 41 -17.69 31.88 19.54
N ALA A 42 -18.78 32.17 20.27
CA ALA A 42 -18.72 32.59 21.66
C ALA A 42 -18.24 31.44 22.57
N ILE A 43 -18.72 30.22 22.32
CA ILE A 43 -18.30 29.00 23.03
C ILE A 43 -16.83 28.70 22.75
N ALA A 44 -16.40 28.75 21.48
CA ALA A 44 -15.00 28.52 21.11
C ALA A 44 -14.06 29.52 21.81
N LYS A 45 -14.44 30.81 21.86
CA LYS A 45 -13.67 31.85 22.53
C LYS A 45 -13.62 31.66 24.06
N ALA A 46 -14.71 31.17 24.67
CA ALA A 46 -14.76 30.82 26.08
C ALA A 46 -13.89 29.59 26.39
N ALA A 47 -13.97 28.55 25.56
CA ALA A 47 -13.17 27.33 25.66
C ALA A 47 -11.67 27.62 25.57
N SER A 48 -11.23 28.44 24.62
CA SER A 48 -9.82 28.83 24.49
C SER A 48 -9.33 29.71 25.65
N ARG A 49 -10.17 30.60 26.19
CA ARG A 49 -9.82 31.44 27.35
C ARG A 49 -9.71 30.65 28.66
N GLN A 50 -10.49 29.59 28.81
CA GLN A 50 -10.58 28.80 30.04
C GLN A 50 -9.87 27.44 29.96
N GLY A 51 -9.20 27.15 28.84
CA GLY A 51 -8.44 25.92 28.61
C GLY A 51 -9.29 24.66 28.73
N TRP A 52 -10.43 24.61 28.04
CA TRP A 52 -11.27 23.40 28.04
C TRP A 52 -10.56 22.27 27.30
N ALA A 53 -10.53 21.09 27.90
CA ALA A 53 -9.90 19.90 27.32
C ALA A 53 -10.84 18.71 27.51
N LYS A 54 -11.09 17.97 26.43
CA LYS A 54 -11.85 16.72 26.53
C LYS A 54 -11.05 15.72 27.34
N ARG A 55 -11.73 14.91 28.14
CA ARG A 55 -11.11 13.75 28.77
C ARG A 55 -10.79 12.77 27.65
N GLU A 56 -9.52 12.66 27.29
CA GLU A 56 -9.10 11.76 26.22
C GLU A 56 -9.43 10.30 26.62
N PRO A 57 -10.22 9.55 25.83
CA PRO A 57 -10.07 8.12 25.82
C PRO A 57 -8.67 7.81 25.27
N LEU A 58 -7.95 6.90 25.93
CA LEU A 58 -6.65 6.43 25.47
C LEU A 58 -6.72 6.05 23.97
N ASN A 59 -5.87 6.74 23.21
CA ASN A 59 -5.36 6.47 21.86
C ASN A 59 -5.98 7.17 20.61
N VAL A 60 -5.09 7.98 20.02
CA VAL A 60 -4.60 7.98 18.61
C VAL A 60 -5.25 8.94 17.60
N THR A 61 -4.33 9.76 17.07
CA THR A 61 -4.30 10.55 15.83
C THR A 61 -5.14 11.82 15.73
N GLN A 62 -4.44 12.96 15.71
CA GLN A 62 -4.41 13.84 14.53
C GLN A 62 -3.18 14.77 14.59
N ASN A 63 -2.49 14.85 13.46
CA ASN A 63 -1.35 15.73 13.24
C ASN A 63 -1.79 17.19 13.00
N VAL A 64 -0.78 18.06 13.06
CA VAL A 64 -0.63 19.40 12.46
C VAL A 64 -0.73 20.56 13.46
N THR A 65 0.40 21.17 13.78
CA THR A 65 0.64 22.61 13.52
C THR A 65 2.15 22.88 13.41
N GLN A 66 2.50 23.72 12.44
CA GLN A 66 3.86 24.18 12.13
C GLN A 66 4.42 25.11 13.21
N SER A 67 5.73 25.03 13.46
CA SER A 67 6.71 26.11 13.17
C SER A 67 7.83 26.30 14.21
N ASN A 68 9.02 26.49 13.63
CA ASN A 68 10.13 27.39 14.00
C ASN A 68 11.15 27.08 15.12
N LYS A 69 12.39 26.92 14.64
CA LYS A 69 13.69 27.47 15.13
C LYS A 69 14.14 27.13 16.55
N LYS A 70 15.27 26.40 16.62
CA LYS A 70 16.61 27.01 16.78
C LYS A 70 17.71 25.97 16.52
N ARG A 71 18.74 26.40 15.79
CA ARG A 71 20.00 25.68 15.63
C ARG A 71 20.80 25.84 16.91
N ASP A 72 21.15 24.74 17.55
CA ASP A 72 22.31 24.68 18.43
C ASP A 72 23.35 23.75 17.80
N LYS A 73 24.51 24.33 17.48
CA LYS A 73 25.71 23.59 17.11
C LYS A 73 26.35 23.09 18.40
N SER A 74 26.16 21.83 18.74
CA SER A 74 27.03 21.16 19.72
C SER A 74 27.71 19.97 19.06
N SER A 75 29.03 20.06 19.07
CA SER A 75 29.98 19.10 18.53
C SER A 75 29.88 17.79 19.32
N LEU A 76 29.46 16.71 18.66
CA LEU A 76 29.59 15.35 19.17
C LEU A 76 30.45 14.55 18.18
N LYS A 77 31.52 14.01 18.74
CA LYS A 77 32.66 13.39 18.05
C LYS A 77 32.19 12.19 17.23
N ASN A 78 32.54 12.18 15.94
CA ASN A 78 32.34 11.04 15.06
C ASN A 78 33.11 9.82 15.59
N VAL A 79 32.39 8.84 16.12
CA VAL A 79 32.90 7.47 16.22
C VAL A 79 32.57 6.78 14.89
N THR A 80 33.57 6.72 14.00
CA THR A 80 33.49 5.95 12.76
C THR A 80 33.21 4.48 13.08
N PRO A 81 32.14 3.87 12.54
CA PRO A 81 31.95 2.43 12.64
C PRO A 81 33.11 1.72 11.93
N LYS A 82 33.79 0.83 12.66
CA LYS A 82 34.86 -0.01 12.13
C LYS A 82 34.29 -0.83 10.96
N GLN A 83 34.84 -0.65 9.76
CA GLN A 83 34.39 -1.38 8.59
C GLN A 83 34.70 -2.87 8.76
N VAL A 84 33.66 -3.66 9.02
CA VAL A 84 33.73 -5.11 8.88
C VAL A 84 33.64 -5.38 7.37
N LYS A 85 34.76 -5.76 6.76
CA LYS A 85 34.80 -6.25 5.38
C LYS A 85 33.88 -7.47 5.31
N ARG A 86 32.69 -7.32 4.72
CA ARG A 86 31.91 -8.46 4.25
C ARG A 86 32.66 -9.02 3.07
N THR A 87 33.34 -10.14 3.25
CA THR A 87 33.80 -10.96 2.14
C THR A 87 32.57 -11.34 1.31
N ILE A 88 32.59 -10.94 0.05
CA ILE A 88 31.64 -11.41 -0.96
C ILE A 88 31.90 -12.91 -1.07
N PRO A 89 30.96 -13.81 -0.76
CA PRO A 89 31.17 -15.22 -1.04
C PRO A 89 31.34 -15.38 -2.55
N GLU A 90 32.44 -16.03 -2.91
CA GLU A 90 32.81 -16.44 -4.25
C GLU A 90 31.60 -17.07 -4.94
N ALA A 91 31.32 -16.62 -6.16
CA ALA A 91 30.15 -17.03 -6.92
C ALA A 91 30.17 -18.55 -7.09
N VAL A 92 29.22 -19.23 -6.43
CA VAL A 92 28.94 -20.65 -6.66
C VAL A 92 28.67 -20.79 -8.16
N PRO A 93 29.38 -21.69 -8.89
CA PRO A 93 29.12 -21.91 -10.30
C PRO A 93 27.65 -22.27 -10.50
N GLU A 94 27.01 -21.64 -11.49
CA GLU A 94 25.61 -21.91 -11.82
C GLU A 94 25.43 -23.42 -12.05
N PRO A 95 24.49 -24.08 -11.34
CA PRO A 95 24.23 -25.48 -11.60
C PRO A 95 23.66 -25.61 -13.01
N GLU A 96 24.31 -26.44 -13.84
CA GLU A 96 23.79 -26.89 -15.12
C GLU A 96 22.37 -27.43 -14.89
N ARG A 97 21.37 -26.75 -15.46
CA ARG A 97 19.96 -27.11 -15.29
C ARG A 97 19.62 -28.18 -16.30
N GLU A 98 19.67 -29.43 -15.87
CA GLU A 98 18.99 -30.51 -16.59
C GLU A 98 17.48 -30.19 -16.63
N GLU A 99 16.88 -30.32 -17.82
CA GLU A 99 15.44 -30.21 -18.02
C GLU A 99 14.75 -31.39 -17.30
N VAL A 100 14.47 -31.23 -16.01
CA VAL A 100 13.73 -32.20 -15.22
C VAL A 100 12.26 -32.10 -15.63
N THR A 101 11.84 -32.99 -16.52
CA THR A 101 10.49 -33.01 -17.11
C THR A 101 9.42 -33.57 -16.19
N GLU A 102 9.73 -34.06 -15.00
CA GLU A 102 8.71 -34.62 -14.10
C GLU A 102 8.99 -34.22 -12.64
N VAL A 103 8.19 -33.27 -12.15
CA VAL A 103 8.19 -32.89 -10.72
C VAL A 103 7.53 -34.02 -9.93
N GLU A 104 8.28 -34.67 -9.04
CA GLU A 104 7.74 -35.63 -8.08
C GLU A 104 6.63 -34.98 -7.25
N ILE A 105 5.39 -35.27 -7.62
CA ILE A 105 4.18 -34.85 -6.90
C ILE A 105 4.18 -35.51 -5.53
N ASN A 106 4.20 -34.66 -4.50
CA ASN A 106 4.15 -35.03 -3.09
C ASN A 106 3.02 -36.06 -2.85
N GLN A 107 3.37 -37.31 -2.54
CA GLN A 107 2.46 -38.48 -2.53
C GLN A 107 1.41 -38.47 -1.39
N GLY A 108 1.28 -37.37 -0.65
CA GLY A 108 0.47 -37.26 0.57
C GLY A 108 -0.72 -36.31 0.51
N GLY A 109 -1.21 -35.91 -0.67
CA GLY A 109 -2.31 -34.94 -0.79
C GLY A 109 -3.17 -35.09 -2.06
N ARG A 110 -4.34 -34.41 -2.07
CA ARG A 110 -5.21 -34.34 -3.25
C ARG A 110 -4.40 -33.80 -4.45
N PRO A 111 -4.41 -34.48 -5.62
CA PRO A 111 -3.63 -34.07 -6.77
C PRO A 111 -3.95 -32.62 -7.18
N THR A 112 -2.90 -31.87 -7.50
CA THR A 112 -3.02 -30.50 -8.02
C THR A 112 -3.72 -30.56 -9.38
N LYS A 113 -4.68 -29.66 -9.62
CA LYS A 113 -5.37 -29.52 -10.92
C LYS A 113 -4.46 -28.98 -12.05
N TYR A 114 -3.16 -28.88 -11.82
CA TYR A 114 -2.24 -28.20 -12.72
C TYR A 114 -2.02 -29.01 -14.01
N MET A 115 -1.99 -28.32 -15.14
CA MET A 115 -1.70 -28.89 -16.45
C MET A 115 -0.61 -28.05 -17.13
N PRO A 116 0.41 -28.66 -17.77
CA PRO A 116 1.52 -27.92 -18.37
C PRO A 116 1.11 -26.86 -19.40
N HIS A 117 -0.02 -27.04 -20.11
CA HIS A 117 -0.51 -26.05 -21.06
C HIS A 117 -0.99 -24.74 -20.39
N PHE A 118 -1.20 -24.74 -19.07
CA PHE A 118 -1.52 -23.53 -18.30
C PHE A 118 -0.38 -22.52 -18.31
N ASP A 119 0.86 -22.94 -18.57
CA ASP A 119 2.02 -22.03 -18.64
C ASP A 119 1.84 -20.99 -19.74
N ARG A 120 1.43 -21.46 -20.94
CA ARG A 120 1.17 -20.59 -22.08
C ARG A 120 -0.01 -19.67 -21.83
N GLN A 121 -1.07 -20.18 -21.19
CA GLN A 121 -2.24 -19.37 -20.84
C GLN A 121 -1.88 -18.30 -19.81
N ALA A 122 -1.12 -18.66 -18.77
CA ALA A 122 -0.64 -17.73 -17.76
C ALA A 122 0.27 -16.64 -18.36
N TYR A 123 1.17 -17.00 -19.29
CA TYR A 123 1.98 -16.02 -20.01
C TYR A 123 1.11 -14.99 -20.73
N HIS A 124 0.12 -15.44 -21.53
CA HIS A 124 -0.74 -14.54 -22.30
C HIS A 124 -1.66 -13.70 -21.41
N LEU A 125 -2.20 -14.25 -20.32
CA LEU A 125 -3.00 -13.52 -19.36
C LEU A 125 -2.17 -12.45 -18.63
N CYS A 126 -0.98 -12.81 -18.16
CA CYS A 126 -0.06 -11.84 -17.54
C CYS A 126 0.39 -10.75 -18.52
N LEU A 127 0.53 -11.08 -19.81
CA LEU A 127 0.86 -10.10 -20.84
C LEU A 127 -0.27 -9.08 -21.05
N LEU A 128 -1.53 -9.49 -20.84
CA LEU A 128 -2.69 -8.60 -20.84
C LEU A 128 -2.83 -7.78 -19.53
N GLY A 129 -1.91 -7.96 -18.58
CA GLY A 129 -1.92 -7.27 -17.30
C GLY A 129 -2.69 -8.00 -16.18
N ALA A 130 -3.04 -9.28 -16.37
CA ALA A 130 -3.78 -10.03 -15.36
C ALA A 130 -3.00 -10.18 -14.04
N THR A 131 -3.70 -9.92 -12.95
CA THR A 131 -3.25 -10.14 -11.58
C THR A 131 -3.33 -11.62 -11.19
N ASP A 132 -2.68 -11.98 -10.09
CA ASP A 132 -2.75 -13.36 -9.59
C ASP A 132 -4.16 -13.79 -9.15
N ALA A 133 -5.00 -12.82 -8.75
CA ALA A 133 -6.41 -13.02 -8.43
C ALA A 133 -7.23 -13.34 -9.69
N GLU A 134 -7.04 -12.57 -10.76
CA GLU A 134 -7.72 -12.79 -12.04
C GLU A 134 -7.27 -14.09 -12.71
N LEU A 135 -5.98 -14.45 -12.58
CA LEU A 135 -5.48 -15.78 -12.95
C LEU A 135 -6.19 -16.89 -12.18
N ALA A 136 -6.38 -16.72 -10.87
CA ALA A 136 -7.05 -17.70 -10.04
C ALA A 136 -8.53 -17.86 -10.46
N GLU A 137 -9.22 -16.75 -10.72
CA GLU A 137 -10.58 -16.74 -11.25
C GLU A 137 -10.68 -17.45 -12.61
N PHE A 138 -9.78 -17.13 -13.54
CA PHE A 138 -9.73 -17.76 -14.87
C PHE A 138 -9.55 -19.27 -14.80
N PHE A 139 -8.64 -19.75 -13.94
CA PHE A 139 -8.38 -21.17 -13.76
C PHE A 139 -9.37 -21.86 -12.81
N MET A 140 -10.34 -21.13 -12.27
CA MET A 140 -11.31 -21.62 -11.28
C MET A 140 -10.63 -22.30 -10.08
N VAL A 141 -9.55 -21.68 -9.60
CA VAL A 141 -8.79 -22.12 -8.42
C VAL A 141 -8.66 -20.96 -7.43
N THR A 142 -8.16 -21.24 -6.24
CA THR A 142 -7.87 -20.19 -5.27
C THR A 142 -6.53 -19.52 -5.58
N GLU A 143 -6.34 -18.28 -5.16
CA GLU A 143 -5.05 -17.58 -5.26
C GLU A 143 -3.91 -18.36 -4.59
N GLN A 144 -4.23 -19.06 -3.49
CA GLN A 144 -3.27 -19.94 -2.81
C GLN A 144 -2.80 -21.07 -3.72
N THR A 145 -3.69 -21.61 -4.56
CA THR A 145 -3.34 -22.66 -5.54
C THR A 145 -2.39 -22.11 -6.60
N ILE A 146 -2.66 -20.92 -7.14
CA ILE A 146 -1.77 -20.23 -8.09
C ILE A 146 -0.39 -19.95 -7.46
N ASN A 147 -0.36 -19.52 -6.21
CA ASN A 147 0.90 -19.28 -5.49
C ASN A 147 1.66 -20.58 -5.20
N ASN A 148 0.96 -21.69 -4.97
CA ASN A 148 1.58 -23.00 -4.85
C ASN A 148 2.13 -23.47 -6.21
N TRP A 149 1.41 -23.26 -7.30
CA TRP A 149 1.89 -23.59 -8.65
C TRP A 149 3.19 -22.86 -8.99
N LYS A 150 3.31 -21.58 -8.63
CA LYS A 150 4.57 -20.83 -8.81
C LYS A 150 5.75 -21.39 -8.02
N LYS A 151 5.51 -22.06 -6.89
CA LYS A 151 6.58 -22.65 -6.07
C LYS A 151 6.99 -24.04 -6.57
N VAL A 152 6.01 -24.82 -7.03
CA VAL A 152 6.20 -26.22 -7.42
C VAL A 152 6.61 -26.33 -8.90
N TYR A 153 6.04 -25.51 -9.78
CA TYR A 153 6.26 -25.56 -11.22
C TYR A 153 7.04 -24.32 -11.68
N ILE A 154 8.34 -24.52 -11.91
CA ILE A 154 9.26 -23.43 -12.31
C ILE A 154 8.86 -22.84 -13.66
N THR A 155 8.43 -23.67 -14.61
CA THR A 155 8.00 -23.24 -15.96
C THR A 155 6.77 -22.33 -15.92
N PHE A 156 5.80 -22.63 -15.06
CA PHE A 156 4.63 -21.79 -14.81
C PHE A 156 5.05 -20.42 -14.24
N PHE A 157 5.96 -20.44 -13.26
CA PHE A 157 6.46 -19.21 -12.65
C PHE A 157 7.23 -18.34 -13.66
N GLU A 158 8.11 -18.94 -14.46
CA GLU A 158 8.86 -18.24 -15.50
C GLU A 158 7.94 -17.64 -16.56
N SER A 159 6.94 -18.40 -17.01
CA SER A 159 5.93 -17.94 -17.96
C SER A 159 5.13 -16.75 -17.42
N ALA A 160 4.63 -16.84 -16.19
CA ALA A 160 3.90 -15.76 -15.55
C ALA A 160 4.79 -14.51 -15.35
N LYS A 161 6.03 -14.69 -14.90
CA LYS A 161 6.99 -13.60 -14.69
C LYS A 161 7.34 -12.88 -15.99
N ARG A 162 7.59 -13.63 -17.06
CA ARG A 162 7.90 -13.07 -18.38
C ARG A 162 6.73 -12.26 -18.94
N GLY A 163 5.50 -12.75 -18.80
CA GLY A 163 4.31 -12.02 -19.21
C GLY A 163 4.16 -10.68 -18.47
N LYS A 164 4.26 -10.70 -17.15
CA LYS A 164 4.17 -9.48 -16.31
C LYS A 164 5.26 -8.47 -16.64
N MET A 165 6.50 -8.93 -16.84
CA MET A 165 7.62 -8.06 -17.18
C MET A 165 7.38 -7.28 -18.47
N LEU A 166 6.79 -7.91 -19.50
CA LEU A 166 6.46 -7.23 -20.75
C LEU A 166 5.33 -6.22 -20.55
N SER A 167 4.26 -6.60 -19.87
CA SER A 167 3.15 -5.68 -19.54
C SER A 167 3.65 -4.47 -18.73
N ASP A 168 4.47 -4.71 -17.70
CA ASP A 168 5.08 -3.66 -16.88
C ASP A 168 6.01 -2.76 -17.70
N SER A 169 6.71 -3.31 -18.69
CA SER A 169 7.59 -2.55 -19.57
C SER A 169 6.80 -1.59 -20.48
N GLU A 170 5.65 -2.03 -21.01
CA GLU A 170 4.77 -1.17 -21.82
C GLU A 170 4.16 -0.04 -20.97
N ALA A 171 3.71 -0.36 -19.75
CA ALA A 171 3.23 0.63 -18.80
C ALA A 171 4.33 1.65 -18.45
N ALA A 172 5.58 1.19 -18.25
CA ALA A 172 6.72 2.06 -18.01
C ALA A 172 7.03 2.98 -19.21
N VAL A 173 6.91 2.49 -20.44
CA VAL A 173 7.05 3.31 -21.66
C VAL A 173 5.97 4.39 -21.72
N GLY A 174 4.71 4.04 -21.46
CA GLY A 174 3.59 4.99 -21.42
C GLY A 174 3.79 6.06 -20.34
N LEU A 175 4.19 5.64 -19.14
CA LEU A 175 4.49 6.54 -18.03
C LEU A 175 5.65 7.48 -18.36
N PHE A 176 6.72 6.97 -18.98
CA PHE A 176 7.87 7.78 -19.40
C PHE A 176 7.49 8.82 -20.45
N LYS A 177 6.75 8.41 -21.49
CA LYS A 177 6.23 9.34 -22.52
C LYS A 177 5.42 10.47 -21.89
N ARG A 178 4.55 10.13 -20.94
CA ARG A 178 3.74 11.13 -20.21
C ARG A 178 4.59 12.02 -19.31
N ALA A 179 5.63 11.47 -18.67
CA ALA A 179 6.56 12.20 -17.82
C ALA A 179 7.46 13.19 -18.60
N THR A 180 7.80 12.90 -19.86
CA THR A 180 8.63 13.80 -20.71
C THR A 180 7.81 14.70 -21.63
N GLY A 181 6.51 14.41 -21.80
CA GLY A 181 5.72 14.95 -22.90
C GLY A 181 5.99 14.22 -24.20
N PHE A 182 5.00 14.22 -25.10
CA PHE A 182 5.11 13.60 -26.43
C PHE A 182 4.18 14.30 -27.43
N ARG A 183 4.51 14.19 -28.71
CA ARG A 183 3.68 14.66 -29.81
C ARG A 183 2.93 13.47 -30.43
N TYR A 184 1.67 13.67 -30.80
CA TYR A 184 0.89 12.68 -31.53
C TYR A 184 0.12 13.34 -32.67
N GLU A 185 -0.06 12.58 -33.74
CA GLU A 185 -0.89 12.97 -34.88
C GLU A 185 -2.33 12.54 -34.63
N GLU A 186 -3.24 13.49 -34.70
CA GLU A 186 -4.68 13.25 -34.64
C GLU A 186 -5.24 13.40 -36.05
N VAL A 187 -5.77 12.30 -36.60
CA VAL A 187 -6.45 12.28 -37.88
C VAL A 187 -7.93 12.57 -37.65
N LYS A 188 -8.43 13.70 -38.14
CA LYS A 188 -9.86 14.04 -38.11
C LYS A 188 -10.44 13.99 -39.52
N THR A 189 -11.45 13.15 -39.70
CA THR A 189 -12.24 13.12 -40.93
C THR A 189 -13.31 14.20 -40.87
N LYS A 190 -13.24 15.21 -41.74
CA LYS A 190 -14.34 16.15 -41.96
C LYS A 190 -15.12 15.69 -43.18
N GLN A 191 -16.43 15.49 -43.03
CA GLN A 191 -17.32 15.30 -44.17
C GLN A 191 -17.62 16.67 -44.77
N VAL A 192 -17.20 16.89 -46.02
CA VAL A 192 -17.48 18.15 -46.74
C VAL A 192 -18.54 17.85 -47.79
N LYS A 193 -19.67 18.56 -47.72
CA LYS A 193 -20.64 18.59 -48.82
C LYS A 193 -20.06 19.43 -49.95
N VAL A 194 -19.85 18.82 -51.11
CA VAL A 194 -19.47 19.55 -52.31
C VAL A 194 -20.68 20.38 -52.76
N MET A 195 -20.64 21.69 -52.55
CA MET A 195 -21.57 22.59 -53.23
C MET A 195 -21.11 22.69 -54.68
N ALA A 196 -21.95 22.25 -55.62
CA ALA A 196 -21.69 22.47 -57.04
C ALA A 196 -21.69 23.99 -57.32
N GLU A 197 -20.61 24.48 -57.93
CA GLU A 197 -20.48 25.85 -58.40
C GLU A 197 -21.40 25.99 -59.63
N GLY A 198 -22.56 26.64 -59.42
CA GLY A 198 -23.49 26.98 -60.47
C GLY A 198 -23.24 28.40 -60.95
N ASP A 199 -22.57 28.54 -62.09
CA ASP A 199 -22.57 29.77 -62.86
C ASP A 199 -23.98 30.02 -63.42
N GLY A 200 -24.67 31.03 -62.90
CA GLY A 200 -25.81 31.66 -63.58
C GLY A 200 -27.20 31.22 -63.12
N ASP A 201 -27.92 32.22 -62.58
CA ASP A 201 -29.37 32.42 -62.47
C ASP A 201 -30.32 31.21 -62.66
N GLY A 202 -30.99 30.84 -61.56
CA GLY A 202 -32.32 30.22 -61.60
C GLY A 202 -32.41 28.70 -61.75
N GLY A 203 -32.35 27.97 -60.63
CA GLY A 203 -32.95 26.62 -60.53
C GLY A 203 -32.19 25.64 -59.64
N VAL A 204 -32.58 25.52 -58.37
CA VAL A 204 -32.13 24.41 -57.51
C VAL A 204 -33.04 23.21 -57.75
N GLN A 205 -32.62 22.28 -58.64
CA GLN A 205 -33.19 20.93 -58.69
C GLN A 205 -32.35 20.01 -57.81
N ALA A 206 -32.93 19.62 -56.68
CA ALA A 206 -32.42 18.54 -55.85
C ALA A 206 -32.70 17.20 -56.53
N ALA A 207 -31.71 16.61 -57.20
CA ALA A 207 -31.72 15.20 -57.56
C ALA A 207 -30.29 14.70 -57.83
N GLY A 208 -29.90 13.62 -57.13
CA GLY A 208 -28.78 12.76 -57.49
C GLY A 208 -27.67 12.73 -56.43
N ASP A 209 -27.56 11.59 -55.75
CA ASP A 209 -26.49 11.13 -54.84
C ASP A 209 -25.45 12.18 -54.42
N GLU A 210 -25.62 12.70 -53.19
CA GLU A 210 -24.63 13.54 -52.51
C GLU A 210 -23.31 12.77 -52.37
N LEU A 211 -22.34 13.08 -53.23
CA LEU A 211 -20.97 12.59 -53.11
C LEU A 211 -20.33 13.23 -51.85
N MET A 212 -20.36 12.50 -50.73
CA MET A 212 -19.65 12.90 -49.51
C MET A 212 -18.14 12.70 -49.71
N VAL A 213 -17.40 13.79 -49.87
CA VAL A 213 -15.93 13.76 -49.87
C VAL A 213 -15.47 13.80 -48.41
N VAL A 214 -14.74 12.77 -47.99
CA VAL A 214 -14.12 12.68 -46.67
C VAL A 214 -12.74 13.32 -46.75
N GLU A 215 -12.59 14.54 -46.23
CA GLU A 215 -11.28 15.17 -46.09
C GLU A 215 -10.62 14.67 -44.79
N VAL A 216 -9.48 14.01 -44.94
CA VAL A 216 -8.68 13.49 -43.83
C VAL A 216 -7.68 14.57 -43.44
N VAL A 217 -7.94 15.31 -42.35
CA VAL A 217 -7.05 16.35 -41.84
C VAL A 217 -6.18 15.77 -40.72
N THR A 218 -4.87 15.72 -40.95
CA THR A 218 -3.87 15.28 -39.95
C THR A 218 -3.37 16.49 -39.15
N THR A 219 -3.65 16.56 -37.85
CA THR A 219 -3.18 17.65 -36.96
C THR A 219 -2.17 17.11 -35.96
N VAL A 220 -0.99 17.75 -35.86
CA VAL A 220 0.02 17.41 -34.84
C VAL A 220 -0.34 18.12 -33.54
N LYS A 221 -0.59 17.36 -32.48
CA LYS A 221 -0.83 17.88 -31.12
C LYS A 221 0.34 17.53 -30.20
N GLU A 222 0.69 18.46 -29.32
CA GLU A 222 1.71 18.27 -28.29
C GLU A 222 1.06 18.07 -26.92
N VAL A 223 1.47 17.02 -26.21
CA VAL A 223 1.09 16.77 -24.82
C VAL A 223 2.26 17.22 -23.94
N PRO A 224 2.05 18.21 -23.05
CA PRO A 224 3.10 18.66 -22.16
C PRO A 224 3.46 17.58 -21.13
N PRO A 225 4.67 17.65 -20.54
CA PRO A 225 5.09 16.77 -19.46
C PRO A 225 4.12 16.84 -18.27
N ASP A 226 3.71 15.67 -17.76
CA ASP A 226 2.89 15.55 -16.56
C ASP A 226 3.79 15.49 -15.31
N THR A 227 3.62 16.45 -14.39
CA THR A 227 4.45 16.57 -13.18
C THR A 227 4.27 15.39 -12.23
N GLY A 228 3.07 14.81 -12.16
CA GLY A 228 2.78 13.63 -11.35
C GLY A 228 3.48 12.39 -11.91
N ALA A 229 3.39 12.18 -13.22
CA ALA A 229 4.10 11.10 -13.91
C ALA A 229 5.63 11.24 -13.74
N ALA A 230 6.17 12.45 -13.88
CA ALA A 230 7.59 12.73 -13.65
C ALA A 230 8.03 12.42 -12.22
N PHE A 231 7.22 12.81 -11.22
CA PHE A 231 7.50 12.52 -9.82
C PHE A 231 7.51 11.01 -9.52
N ILE A 232 6.50 10.27 -10.02
CA ILE A 232 6.42 8.80 -9.87
C ILE A 232 7.63 8.12 -10.54
N TRP A 233 7.98 8.57 -11.74
CA TRP A 233 9.13 8.04 -12.48
C TRP A 233 10.44 8.24 -11.71
N LEU A 234 10.65 9.43 -11.15
CA LEU A 234 11.86 9.75 -10.39
C LEU A 234 11.91 9.03 -9.04
N LYS A 235 10.77 8.81 -8.37
CA LYS A 235 10.68 7.96 -7.17
C LYS A 235 11.12 6.52 -7.47
N ASN A 236 10.76 5.99 -8.63
CA ASN A 236 11.10 4.62 -9.02
C ASN A 236 12.57 4.47 -9.47
N ARG A 237 13.11 5.43 -10.23
CA ARG A 237 14.50 5.36 -10.76
C ARG A 237 15.57 5.93 -9.84
N ARG A 238 15.24 6.93 -9.03
CA ARG A 238 16.17 7.60 -8.09
C ARG A 238 15.57 7.64 -6.69
N PRO A 239 15.30 6.46 -6.08
CA PRO A 239 14.64 6.39 -4.78
C PRO A 239 15.45 7.07 -3.68
N LYS A 240 16.79 7.12 -3.79
CA LYS A 240 17.65 7.78 -2.81
C LYS A 240 17.36 9.28 -2.67
N ASP A 241 17.03 9.95 -3.78
CA ASP A 241 16.87 11.40 -3.83
C ASP A 241 15.39 11.82 -3.79
N TRP A 242 14.48 10.96 -4.26
CA TRP A 242 13.06 11.31 -4.46
C TRP A 242 12.09 10.55 -3.55
N ARG A 243 12.51 9.48 -2.87
CA ARG A 243 11.62 8.76 -1.94
C ARG A 243 11.42 9.58 -0.68
N ASP A 244 10.19 9.57 -0.18
CA ASP A 244 9.84 10.28 1.05
C ASP A 244 10.66 9.73 2.23
N LYS A 245 11.28 10.63 2.99
CA LYS A 245 12.05 10.28 4.17
C LYS A 245 11.09 9.98 5.31
N ILE A 246 10.95 8.70 5.66
CA ILE A 246 10.16 8.28 6.82
C ILE A 246 11.08 8.37 8.05
N GLU A 247 10.88 9.40 8.86
CA GLU A 247 11.53 9.50 10.18
C GLU A 247 10.69 8.70 11.18
N VAL A 248 11.16 7.49 11.48
CA VAL A 248 10.56 6.65 12.52
C VAL A 248 11.19 7.03 13.85
N GLU A 249 10.50 7.86 14.62
CA GLU A 249 10.86 8.07 16.01
C GLU A 249 10.45 6.85 16.84
N ASN A 250 11.40 5.95 17.10
CA ASN A 250 11.22 4.87 18.06
C ASN A 250 11.22 5.44 19.48
N THR A 251 10.09 6.01 19.91
CA THR A 251 9.88 6.55 21.27
C THR A 251 9.49 5.47 22.29
N HIS A 252 9.43 4.20 21.89
CA HIS A 252 9.18 3.09 22.80
C HIS A 252 10.44 2.74 23.60
N LYS A 253 10.66 3.47 24.70
CA LYS A 253 11.59 3.03 25.75
C LYS A 253 10.99 1.79 26.40
N LEU A 254 11.55 0.62 26.11
CA LEU A 254 11.19 -0.62 26.79
C LEU A 254 11.52 -0.44 28.28
N ASN A 255 10.51 -0.47 29.14
CA ASN A 255 10.70 -0.40 30.59
C ASN A 255 11.50 -1.64 31.03
N PRO A 256 12.60 -1.49 31.81
CA PRO A 256 13.37 -2.64 32.33
C PRO A 256 12.49 -3.72 32.98
N GLU A 257 11.45 -3.34 33.72
CA GLU A 257 10.50 -4.27 34.34
C GLU A 257 9.64 -5.05 33.34
N MET A 258 9.36 -4.45 32.17
CA MET A 258 8.65 -5.13 31.10
C MET A 258 9.57 -6.11 30.38
N MET A 259 10.86 -5.76 30.22
CA MET A 259 11.86 -6.65 29.64
C MET A 259 12.09 -7.89 30.49
N ASP A 260 12.17 -7.74 31.81
CA ASP A 260 12.39 -8.88 32.70
C ASP A 260 11.16 -9.79 32.75
N ARG A 261 9.94 -9.24 32.74
CA ARG A 261 8.70 -10.04 32.57
C ARG A 261 8.68 -10.82 31.25
N ILE A 262 9.08 -10.19 30.14
CA ILE A 262 9.14 -10.88 28.84
C ILE A 262 10.18 -12.00 28.86
N LYS A 263 11.35 -11.79 29.49
CA LYS A 263 12.37 -12.82 29.63
C LYS A 263 11.88 -14.00 30.47
N THR A 264 11.23 -13.75 31.60
CA THR A 264 10.72 -14.83 32.47
C THR A 264 9.65 -15.64 31.75
N GLU A 265 8.67 -14.98 31.13
CA GLU A 265 7.63 -15.66 30.34
C GLU A 265 8.23 -16.46 29.17
N PHE A 266 9.27 -15.94 28.52
CA PHE A 266 9.96 -16.65 27.44
C PHE A 266 10.65 -17.93 27.96
N VAL A 267 11.40 -17.84 29.06
CA VAL A 267 12.09 -18.98 29.66
C VAL A 267 11.10 -20.06 30.09
N GLU A 268 10.00 -19.67 30.73
CA GLU A 268 8.93 -20.60 31.15
C GLU A 268 8.31 -21.32 29.96
N ARG A 269 7.98 -20.60 28.87
CA ARG A 269 7.43 -21.19 27.65
C ARG A 269 8.41 -22.14 26.97
N MET A 270 9.69 -21.78 26.94
CA MET A 270 10.74 -22.65 26.39
C MET A 270 10.94 -23.90 27.23
N ALA A 271 10.88 -23.80 28.56
CA ALA A 271 10.93 -24.93 29.46
C ALA A 271 9.73 -25.86 29.23
N MET A 272 8.50 -25.33 29.18
CA MET A 272 7.29 -26.11 28.87
C MET A 272 7.37 -26.81 27.51
N ALA A 273 7.92 -26.13 26.48
CA ALA A 273 8.11 -26.72 25.16
C ALA A 273 9.12 -27.88 25.20
N ARG A 274 10.23 -27.74 25.93
CA ARG A 274 11.22 -28.81 26.14
C ARG A 274 10.61 -29.98 26.90
N SER A 275 9.89 -29.74 28.00
CA SER A 275 9.21 -30.80 28.75
C SER A 275 8.20 -31.56 27.90
N ARG A 276 7.46 -30.86 27.03
CA ARG A 276 6.54 -31.50 26.06
C ARG A 276 7.29 -32.32 25.01
N GLN A 277 8.45 -31.87 24.55
CA GLN A 277 9.28 -32.66 23.63
C GLN A 277 9.81 -33.92 24.31
N LEU A 278 10.30 -33.79 25.55
CA LEU A 278 10.79 -34.91 26.35
C LEU A 278 9.68 -35.93 26.64
N SER A 279 8.47 -35.49 26.97
CA SER A 279 7.33 -36.40 27.19
C SER A 279 6.97 -37.18 25.91
N VAL A 280 6.98 -36.52 24.75
CA VAL A 280 6.75 -37.18 23.45
C VAL A 280 7.85 -38.19 23.12
N LEU A 281 9.11 -37.90 23.48
CA LEU A 281 10.22 -38.83 23.27
C LEU A 281 10.16 -40.04 24.21
N ALA A 282 9.74 -39.82 25.46
CA ALA A 282 9.49 -40.89 26.42
C ALA A 282 8.31 -41.79 25.99
N GLU A 283 7.19 -41.22 25.54
CA GLU A 283 6.05 -41.96 24.98
C GLU A 283 6.45 -42.82 23.77
N ARG A 284 7.44 -42.37 23.00
CA ARG A 284 7.99 -43.09 21.85
C ARG A 284 9.12 -44.06 22.21
N GLY A 285 9.46 -44.20 23.50
CA GLY A 285 10.48 -45.13 23.99
C GLY A 285 11.92 -44.78 23.60
N LEU A 286 12.19 -43.53 23.23
CA LEU A 286 13.51 -43.06 22.80
C LEU A 286 14.39 -42.52 23.94
N ILE A 287 13.80 -42.28 25.12
CA ILE A 287 14.47 -41.73 26.31
C ILE A 287 13.97 -42.47 27.56
N ASP A 288 14.89 -42.76 28.49
CA ASP A 288 14.61 -43.44 29.77
C ASP A 288 14.00 -42.45 30.78
N GLU A 289 13.02 -42.88 31.60
CA GLU A 289 12.28 -41.99 32.55
C GLU A 289 13.19 -41.23 33.55
N ARG A 290 14.44 -41.69 33.71
CA ARG A 290 15.45 -41.05 34.56
C ARG A 290 16.00 -39.75 33.97
N GLU A 291 16.11 -39.63 32.64
CA GLU A 291 16.55 -38.40 31.98
C GLU A 291 15.43 -37.34 31.94
N LEU A 292 14.18 -37.77 31.95
CA LEU A 292 13.00 -36.89 32.06
C LEU A 292 12.96 -36.13 33.39
N ASN A 293 13.45 -36.75 34.47
CA ASN A 293 13.46 -36.19 35.82
C ASN A 293 14.74 -35.39 36.16
N ALA A 294 15.79 -35.48 35.35
CA ALA A 294 17.06 -34.79 35.59
C ALA A 294 17.02 -33.30 35.23
N ASP A 295 16.23 -32.89 34.23
CA ASP A 295 16.13 -31.50 33.77
C ASP A 295 15.08 -30.68 34.53
N ALA A 296 14.20 -31.33 35.31
CA ALA A 296 13.21 -30.68 36.16
C ALA A 296 13.80 -30.07 37.44
N GLY A 297 15.05 -30.41 37.80
CA GLY A 297 15.74 -29.97 39.02
C GLY A 297 16.75 -28.84 38.83
N GLY A 298 16.82 -28.21 37.65
CA GLY A 298 17.90 -27.28 37.29
C GLY A 298 17.47 -25.82 37.14
N VAL A 299 16.80 -25.23 38.14
CA VAL A 299 16.67 -23.77 38.25
C VAL A 299 16.74 -23.38 39.74
N GLU A 300 17.97 -23.26 40.26
CA GLU A 300 18.30 -22.34 41.36
C GLU A 300 18.91 -21.05 40.80
#